data_AF-A0A7C2XXF4-F1
#
_entry.id   AF-A0A7C2XXF4-F1
#
_cell.length_a   1.000
_cell.length_b   1.000
_cell.length_c   1.000
_cell.angle_alpha   90.00
_cell.angle_beta   90.00
_cell.angle_gamma   90.00
#
_symmetry.space_group_name_H-M   'P 1'
#
loop_
_entity.id
_entity.type
_entity.pdbx_description
1 polymer ?
#
loop_
_entity_poly.entity_id
_entity_poly.type
_entity_poly.pdbx_seq_one_letter_code
_entity_poly.pdbx_strand_id
1 'polypeptide(L)'
;MRRTWMSWVWVFLLLCSWIVPLGVGASPQGRKITVPNKVPLKVMPFEATEVRLLEGPFREAMERTQRYILSLDVDRLLHNFRVNAGLPSSAQPYGGWEAPDVELRG
;
A
#
# COMPACT_ATOMS: atom_id res chain seq x y z
N MET A 1 -40.38 -40.32 -21.08
CA MET A 1 -39.77 -40.33 -19.72
C MET A 1 -38.47 -39.53 -19.72
N ARG A 2 -38.51 -38.19 -19.95
CA ARG A 2 -37.32 -37.31 -20.03
C ARG A 2 -37.70 -35.83 -19.76
N ARG A 3 -38.30 -35.51 -18.60
CA ARG A 3 -38.74 -34.13 -18.31
C ARG A 3 -38.42 -33.62 -16.90
N THR A 4 -37.75 -34.41 -16.07
CA THR A 4 -37.40 -34.01 -14.70
C THR A 4 -35.98 -33.46 -14.58
N TRP A 5 -35.01 -33.94 -15.38
CA TRP A 5 -33.60 -33.58 -15.23
C TRP A 5 -33.30 -32.08 -15.47
N MET A 6 -34.02 -31.45 -16.39
CA MET A 6 -33.82 -30.03 -16.72
C MET A 6 -34.35 -29.09 -15.63
N SER A 7 -35.33 -29.51 -14.82
CA SER A 7 -35.87 -28.71 -13.72
C SER A 7 -34.89 -28.59 -12.55
N TRP A 8 -34.14 -29.65 -12.27
CA TRP A 8 -33.16 -29.67 -11.19
C TRP A 8 -31.93 -28.82 -11.49
N VAL A 9 -31.53 -28.67 -12.76
CA VAL A 9 -30.42 -27.79 -13.16
C VAL A 9 -30.76 -26.32 -12.89
N TRP A 10 -31.99 -25.89 -13.18
CA TRP A 10 -32.43 -24.52 -12.89
C TRP A 10 -32.60 -24.27 -11.39
N VAL A 11 -33.06 -25.26 -10.63
CA VAL A 11 -33.13 -25.19 -9.16
C VAL A 11 -31.72 -25.09 -8.55
N PHE A 12 -30.75 -25.85 -9.06
CA PHE A 12 -29.35 -25.77 -8.62
C PHE A 12 -28.70 -24.44 -8.98
N LEU A 13 -28.94 -23.92 -10.18
CA LEU A 13 -28.41 -22.62 -10.62
C LEU A 13 -29.03 -21.44 -9.84
N LEU A 14 -30.31 -21.50 -9.49
CA LEU A 14 -30.98 -20.49 -8.65
C LEU A 14 -30.51 -20.56 -7.19
N LEU A 15 -30.25 -21.76 -6.64
CA LEU A 15 -29.66 -21.94 -5.31
C LEU A 15 -28.21 -21.44 -5.24
N CYS A 16 -27.40 -21.67 -6.27
CA CYS A 16 -26.04 -21.13 -6.33
C CYS A 16 -26.00 -19.60 -6.45
N SER A 17 -27.00 -18.99 -7.09
CA SER A 17 -27.11 -17.52 -7.21
C SER A 17 -27.45 -16.84 -5.87
N TRP A 18 -28.14 -17.53 -4.96
CA TRP A 18 -28.56 -16.95 -3.67
C TRP A 18 -27.52 -17.09 -2.56
N ILE A 19 -26.49 -17.93 -2.75
CA ILE A 19 -25.45 -18.19 -1.74
C ILE A 19 -24.20 -17.35 -2.00
N VAL A 20 -24.09 -16.60 -3.09
CA VAL A 20 -23.01 -15.62 -3.25
C VAL A 20 -23.32 -14.44 -2.33
N PRO A 21 -22.58 -14.24 -1.22
CA PRO A 21 -22.72 -13.02 -0.46
C PRO A 21 -22.13 -11.92 -1.35
N LEU A 22 -23.00 -11.02 -1.82
CA LEU A 22 -22.59 -9.69 -2.26
C LEU A 22 -21.77 -9.07 -1.13
N GLY A 23 -20.45 -9.06 -1.27
CA GLY A 23 -19.55 -8.29 -0.42
C GLY A 23 -18.75 -9.09 0.62
N VAL A 24 -17.89 -10.02 0.19
CA VAL A 24 -16.63 -10.28 0.91
C VAL A 24 -15.49 -9.54 0.22
N GLY A 25 -15.60 -8.22 0.26
CA GLY A 25 -14.55 -7.27 -0.14
C GLY A 25 -14.36 -6.17 0.90
N ALA A 26 -14.92 -6.34 2.11
CA ALA A 26 -14.60 -5.48 3.24
C ALA A 26 -13.28 -5.96 3.84
N SER A 27 -12.17 -5.56 3.23
CA SER A 27 -10.90 -5.64 3.91
C SER A 27 -11.02 -4.84 5.22
N PRO A 28 -10.63 -5.38 6.38
CA PRO A 28 -10.68 -4.65 7.66
C PRO A 28 -9.56 -3.61 7.76
N GLN A 29 -9.21 -2.96 6.65
CA GLN A 29 -8.29 -1.83 6.62
C GLN A 29 -9.00 -0.61 7.21
N GLY A 30 -8.85 -0.45 8.52
CA GLY A 30 -9.39 0.70 9.24
C GLY A 30 -9.76 0.44 10.69
N ARG A 31 -9.70 -0.80 11.20
CA ARG A 31 -9.94 -1.02 12.63
C ARG A 31 -8.75 -0.51 13.44
N LYS A 32 -8.88 0.72 13.96
CA LYS A 32 -7.93 1.33 14.89
C LYS A 32 -7.88 0.48 16.16
N ILE A 33 -6.84 -0.34 16.29
CA ILE A 33 -6.58 -1.10 17.50
C ILE A 33 -5.95 -0.12 18.51
N THR A 34 -6.74 0.35 19.46
CA THR A 34 -6.24 1.15 20.57
C THR A 34 -5.69 0.21 21.63
N VAL A 35 -4.36 0.08 21.70
CA VAL A 35 -3.69 -0.62 22.79
C VAL A 35 -3.48 0.40 23.92
N PRO A 36 -4.02 0.18 25.13
CA PRO A 36 -3.78 1.08 26.24
C PRO A 36 -2.30 1.03 26.64
N ASN A 37 -1.71 2.19 26.90
CA ASN A 37 -0.35 2.24 27.40
C ASN A 37 -0.28 1.54 28.76
N LYS A 38 0.66 0.61 28.92
CA LYS A 38 0.90 -0.09 30.18
C LYS A 38 1.36 0.86 31.30
N VAL A 39 1.98 1.98 30.93
CA VAL A 39 2.42 3.06 31.83
C VAL A 39 1.91 4.39 31.27
N PRO A 40 1.37 5.31 32.10
CA PRO A 40 0.96 6.63 31.63
C PRO A 40 2.12 7.39 31.00
N LEU A 41 1.88 7.98 29.81
CA LEU A 41 2.87 8.86 29.17
C LEU A 41 2.98 10.14 29.99
N LYS A 42 4.21 10.49 30.38
CA LYS A 42 4.49 11.74 31.13
C LYS A 42 4.65 12.95 30.22
N VAL A 43 5.07 12.71 28.98
CA VAL A 43 5.35 13.71 27.96
C VAL A 43 4.98 13.16 26.59
N MET A 44 4.69 14.06 25.67
CA MET A 44 4.51 13.78 24.25
C MET A 44 5.66 14.42 23.46
N PRO A 45 6.13 13.83 22.35
CA PRO A 45 7.07 14.50 21.47
C PRO A 45 6.40 15.72 20.84
N PHE A 46 7.20 16.74 20.53
CA PHE A 46 6.76 17.83 19.68
C PHE A 46 6.56 17.33 18.24
N GLU A 47 5.56 17.86 17.56
CA GLU A 47 5.39 17.65 16.13
C GLU A 47 6.58 18.29 15.39
N ALA A 48 6.93 17.74 14.22
CA ALA A 48 8.05 18.25 13.44
C ALA A 48 7.88 19.73 13.04
N THR A 49 6.63 20.21 12.93
CA THR A 49 6.30 21.61 12.62
C THR A 49 6.47 22.57 13.80
N GLU A 50 6.56 22.06 15.03
CA GLU A 50 6.75 22.86 16.25
C GLU A 50 8.23 23.14 16.55
N VAL A 51 9.14 22.44 15.87
CA VAL A 51 10.59 22.55 16.07
C VAL A 51 11.26 23.13 14.83
N ARG A 52 11.94 24.26 14.99
CA ARG A 52 12.76 24.87 13.93
C ARG A 52 14.23 24.75 14.26
N LEU A 53 14.98 24.08 13.39
CA LEU A 53 16.44 24.03 13.48
C LEU A 53 17.03 25.41 13.16
N LEU A 54 17.86 25.90 14.07
CA LEU A 54 18.67 27.10 13.84
C LEU A 54 19.90 26.75 13.00
N GLU A 55 20.71 27.74 12.65
CA GLU A 55 21.96 27.52 11.93
C GLU A 55 22.88 26.56 12.70
N GLY A 56 23.43 25.56 12.00
CA GLY A 56 24.27 24.53 12.59
C GLY A 56 24.24 23.21 11.81
N PRO A 57 25.00 22.19 12.27
CA PRO A 57 25.25 20.96 11.51
C PRO A 57 23.97 20.17 11.21
N PHE A 58 22.97 20.20 12.10
CA PHE A 58 21.70 19.50 11.88
C PHE A 58 20.85 20.16 10.78
N ARG A 59 20.86 21.49 10.70
CA ARG A 59 20.17 22.21 9.63
C ARG A 59 20.83 21.94 8.29
N GLU A 60 22.15 21.97 8.23
CA GLU A 60 22.87 21.64 7.00
C GLU A 60 22.61 20.19 6.55
N ALA A 61 22.57 19.24 7.49
CA ALA A 61 22.22 17.85 7.19
C ALA A 61 20.80 17.72 6.65
N MET A 62 19.82 18.39 7.28
CA MET A 62 18.43 18.43 6.80
C MET A 62 18.34 18.98 5.37
N GLU A 63 19.04 20.07 5.07
CA GLU A 63 19.04 20.66 3.73
C GLU A 63 19.72 19.77 2.68
N ARG A 64 20.81 19.07 3.04
CA ARG A 64 21.45 18.07 2.16
C ARG A 64 20.49 16.92 1.85
N THR A 65 19.82 16.38 2.86
CA THR A 65 18.81 15.32 2.69
C THR A 65 17.65 15.79 1.83
N GLN A 66 17.13 17.00 2.07
CA GLN A 66 16.05 17.58 1.26
C GLN A 66 16.46 17.69 -0.22
N ARG A 67 17.65 18.24 -0.50
CA ARG A 67 18.17 18.35 -1.87
C ARG A 67 18.33 16.98 -2.53
N TYR A 68 18.83 15.99 -1.79
CA TYR A 68 18.97 14.63 -2.30
C TYR A 68 17.61 14.01 -2.66
N ILE A 69 16.64 14.04 -1.75
CA ILE A 69 15.30 13.45 -1.99
C ILE A 69 14.63 14.10 -3.20
N LEU A 70 14.70 15.43 -3.31
CA LEU A 70 14.11 16.16 -4.43
C LEU A 70 14.86 15.98 -5.75
N SER A 71 16.10 15.47 -5.72
CA SER A 71 16.86 15.17 -6.94
C SER A 71 16.52 13.80 -7.55
N LEU A 72 15.79 12.95 -6.82
CA LEU A 72 15.41 11.63 -7.32
C LEU A 72 14.32 11.74 -8.39
N ASP A 73 14.58 11.13 -9.54
CA ASP A 73 13.59 10.91 -10.61
C ASP A 73 12.49 9.95 -10.14
N VAL A 74 11.27 10.47 -10.01
CA VAL A 74 10.08 9.77 -9.55
C VAL A 74 9.64 8.68 -10.54
N ASP A 75 9.84 8.87 -11.84
CA ASP A 75 9.41 7.88 -12.82
C ASP A 75 10.24 6.59 -12.73
N ARG A 76 11.51 6.73 -12.38
CA ARG A 76 12.39 5.60 -12.08
C ARG A 76 12.01 4.90 -10.79
N LEU A 77 11.61 5.65 -9.75
CA LEU A 77 11.12 5.07 -8.49
C LEU A 77 9.83 4.27 -8.69
N LEU A 78 8.93 4.74 -9.56
CA LEU A 78 7.64 4.09 -9.82
C LEU A 78 7.69 3.02 -10.91
N HIS A 79 8.85 2.73 -11.50
CA HIS A 79 8.97 1.83 -12.64
C HIS A 79 8.39 0.43 -12.35
N ASN A 80 8.88 -0.24 -11.31
CA ASN A 80 8.46 -1.61 -10.99
C ASN A 80 6.98 -1.68 -10.59
N PHE A 81 6.50 -0.71 -9.79
CA PHE A 81 5.08 -0.62 -9.42
C PHE A 81 4.16 -0.53 -10.64
N ARG A 82 4.53 0.28 -11.64
CA ARG A 82 3.75 0.43 -12.88
C ARG A 82 3.75 -0.87 -13.68
N VAL A 83 4.92 -1.47 -13.92
CA VAL A 83 5.05 -2.72 -14.67
C VAL A 83 4.25 -3.85 -14.01
N ASN A 84 4.33 -3.98 -12.69
CA ASN A 84 3.62 -5.02 -11.94
C ASN A 84 2.09 -4.81 -11.93
N ALA A 85 1.63 -3.55 -12.01
CA ALA A 85 0.23 -3.21 -12.20
C ALA A 85 -0.25 -3.33 -13.66
N GLY A 86 0.61 -3.78 -14.59
CA GLY A 86 0.30 -3.85 -16.03
C GLY A 86 0.26 -2.49 -16.73
N LEU A 87 0.79 -1.44 -16.11
CA LEU A 87 0.91 -0.11 -16.68
C LEU A 87 2.26 0.06 -17.40
N PRO A 88 2.31 0.83 -18.50
CA PRO A 88 3.56 1.08 -19.21
C PRO A 88 4.50 1.96 -18.37
N SER A 89 5.80 1.69 -18.46
CA SER A 89 6.86 2.58 -17.96
C SER A 89 8.08 2.49 -18.87
N SER A 90 8.57 3.64 -19.31
CA SER A 90 9.80 3.77 -20.11
C SER A 90 11.03 4.12 -19.26
N ALA A 91 10.85 4.37 -17.97
CA ALA A 91 11.92 4.75 -17.07
C ALA A 91 12.85 3.55 -16.79
N GLN A 92 14.15 3.80 -16.64
CA GLN A 92 15.08 2.77 -16.19
C GLN A 92 15.05 2.66 -14.66
N PRO A 93 14.88 1.47 -14.06
CA PRO A 93 14.89 1.32 -12.61
C PRO A 93 16.24 1.76 -12.00
N TYR A 94 16.25 2.09 -10.71
CA TYR A 94 17.48 2.49 -10.00
C TYR A 94 18.46 1.34 -9.76
N GLY A 95 17.99 0.09 -9.81
CA GLY A 95 18.81 -1.10 -9.58
C GLY A 95 19.03 -1.38 -8.09
N GLY A 96 20.04 -2.19 -7.76
CA GLY A 96 20.32 -2.58 -6.37
C GLY A 96 19.14 -3.31 -5.74
N TRP A 97 18.66 -2.80 -4.60
CA TRP A 97 17.48 -3.35 -3.91
C TRP A 97 16.15 -3.00 -4.60
N GLU A 98 16.18 -2.19 -5.66
CA GLU A 98 15.04 -1.83 -6.52
C GLU A 98 15.19 -2.44 -7.94
N ALA A 99 16.12 -3.38 -8.11
CA ALA A 99 16.29 -4.05 -9.39
C ALA A 99 15.07 -4.97 -9.67
N PRO A 100 14.61 -5.10 -10.94
CA PRO A 100 13.42 -5.90 -11.26
C PRO A 100 13.52 -7.39 -10.90
N ASP A 101 14.73 -7.87 -10.64
CA ASP A 101 15.06 -9.26 -10.33
C ASP A 101 15.14 -9.57 -8.82
N VAL A 102 15.11 -8.57 -7.92
CA VAL A 102 15.12 -8.80 -6.46
C VAL A 102 13.73 -9.09 -5.89
N GLU A 103 13.63 -9.57 -4.65
CA GLU A 103 12.35 -9.91 -4.01
C GLU A 103 11.52 -8.68 -3.59
N LEU A 104 12.16 -7.51 -3.48
CA LEU A 104 11.52 -6.24 -3.16
C LEU A 104 10.93 -5.65 -4.44
N ARG A 105 9.87 -6.28 -4.96
CA ARG A 105 9.13 -5.82 -6.13
C ARG A 105 7.85 -5.15 -5.64
N GLY A 106 7.76 -3.84 -5.89
CA GLY A 106 6.57 -3.04 -5.59
C GLY A 106 5.27 -3.62 -6.13
#